data_AF-A0A9D3V3G7-F1
#
_entry.id   AF-A0A9D3V3G7-F1
#
_cell.length_a   1.000
_cell.length_b   1.000
_cell.length_c   1.000
_cell.angle_alpha   90.00
_cell.angle_beta   90.00
_cell.angle_gamma   90.00
#
_symmetry.space_group_name_H-M   'P 1'
#
loop_
_entity.id
_entity.type
_entity.pdbx_description
1 polymer ?
#
loop_
_entity_poly.entity_id
_entity_poly.type
_entity_poly.pdbx_seq_one_letter_code
_entity_poly.pdbx_strand_id
1 'polypeptide(L)' 'MRYWANKKVSEVELWGILNGLTLIQIMSYFDLRIQSDSVKVIKIIQDSSLTSSNSVFTRHIHHLSVNSRY' A
#
# COMPACT_ATOMS: atom_id res chain seq x y z
N MET A 1 10.97 3.91 -18.31
CA MET A 1 10.80 2.70 -17.48
C MET A 1 12.06 2.32 -16.67
N ARG A 2 12.88 3.27 -16.18
CA ARG A 2 14.18 2.94 -15.54
C ARG A 2 14.18 2.91 -14.01
N TYR A 3 13.07 3.32 -13.38
CA TYR A 3 13.00 3.51 -11.92
C TYR A 3 12.80 2.21 -11.11
N TRP A 4 12.28 1.15 -11.75
CA TRP A 4 11.92 -0.11 -11.10
C TRP A 4 12.98 -1.22 -11.23
N ALA A 5 13.98 -1.03 -12.09
CA ALA A 5 14.96 -2.06 -12.41
C ALA A 5 15.82 -2.50 -11.20
N ASN A 6 16.01 -1.61 -10.22
CA ASN A 6 16.79 -1.88 -9.00
C ASN A 6 15.91 -2.02 -7.74
N LYS A 7 14.58 -2.10 -7.89
CA LYS A 7 13.66 -2.17 -6.76
C LYS A 7 13.37 -3.61 -6.38
N LYS A 8 13.19 -3.85 -5.08
CA LYS A 8 12.75 -5.17 -4.62
C LYS A 8 11.34 -5.42 -5.15
N VAL A 9 11.02 -6.66 -5.50
CA VAL A 9 9.66 -7.04 -5.96
C VAL A 9 8.58 -6.53 -5.00
N SER A 10 8.81 -6.63 -3.69
CA SER A 10 7.91 -6.11 -2.67
C SER A 10 7.70 -4.58 -2.73
N GLU A 11 8.68 -3.80 -3.16
CA GLU A 11 8.52 -2.34 -3.32
C GLU A 11 7.67 -2.00 -4.56
N VAL A 12 7.84 -2.76 -5.65
CA VAL A 12 7.02 -2.62 -6.87
C VAL A 12 5.56 -2.96 -6.54
N GLU A 13 5.35 -4.03 -5.79
CA GLU A 13 4.02 -4.49 -5.40
C GLU A 13 3.31 -3.49 -4.47
N LEU A 14 4.01 -2.98 -3.45
CA LEU A 14 3.49 -1.91 -2.58
C LEU A 14 3.14 -0.64 -3.37
N TRP A 15 3.94 -0.29 -4.38
CA TRP A 15 3.61 0.84 -5.25
C TRP A 15 2.36 0.58 -6.09
N GLY A 16 2.21 -0.64 -6.63
CA GLY A 16 0.99 -1.06 -7.34
C GLY A 16 -0.26 -0.93 -6.47
N ILE A 17 -0.19 -1.42 -5.23
CA ILE A 17 -1.26 -1.30 -4.23
C ILE A 17 -1.59 0.17 -3.94
N LEU A 18 -0.58 1.02 -3.72
CA LEU A 18 -0.80 2.44 -3.44
C LEU A 18 -1.49 3.16 -4.60
N ASN A 19 -1.08 2.91 -5.85
CA ASN A 19 -1.77 3.51 -7.01
C ASN A 19 -3.22 3.04 -7.10
N GLY A 20 -3.46 1.74 -6.91
CA GLY A 20 -4.81 1.18 -6.90
C GLY A 20 -5.68 1.87 -5.84
N LEU A 21 -5.19 1.98 -4.61
CA LEU A 21 -5.91 2.68 -3.53
C LEU A 21 -6.19 4.15 -3.84
N THR A 22 -5.21 4.86 -4.42
CA THR A 22 -5.37 6.28 -4.78
C THR A 22 -6.46 6.46 -5.84
N LEU A 23 -6.47 5.61 -6.86
CA LEU A 23 -7.49 5.63 -7.91
C LEU A 23 -8.88 5.33 -7.35
N ILE A 24 -8.98 4.34 -6.46
CA ILE A 24 -10.26 3.94 -5.87
C ILE A 24 -10.78 5.00 -4.90
N GLN A 25 -9.90 5.67 -4.15
CA GLN A 25 -10.28 6.76 -3.26
C GLN A 25 -10.91 7.94 -4.04
N ILE A 26 -10.39 8.26 -5.24
CA ILE A 26 -11.00 9.26 -6.13
C ILE A 26 -12.44 8.87 -6.49
N MET A 27 -12.72 7.57 -6.58
CA MET A 27 -14.05 7.03 -6.87
C MET A 27 -14.96 6.91 -5.63
N SER A 28 -14.50 7.32 -4.44
CA SER A 28 -15.27 7.27 -3.18
C SER A 28 -15.78 5.87 -2.78
N TYR A 29 -15.02 4.82 -3.07
CA TYR A 29 -15.26 3.50 -2.50
C TYR A 29 -14.42 3.31 -1.23
N PHE A 30 -15.07 2.90 -0.14
CA PHE A 30 -14.47 2.89 1.20
C PHE A 30 -14.27 1.48 1.80
N ASP A 31 -14.99 0.47 1.29
CA ASP A 31 -14.84 -0.93 1.73
C ASP A 31 -14.01 -1.73 0.73
N LEU A 32 -12.68 -1.65 0.89
CA LEU A 32 -11.72 -2.25 -0.03
C LEU A 32 -11.03 -3.46 0.58
N ARG A 33 -11.01 -4.56 -0.19
CA ARG A 33 -10.20 -5.73 0.11
C ARG A 33 -8.98 -5.76 -0.79
N ILE A 34 -7.82 -5.56 -0.20
CA ILE A 34 -6.53 -5.72 -0.88
C ILE A 34 -6.15 -7.20 -0.82
N GLN A 35 -5.88 -7.80 -1.98
CA GLN A 35 -5.37 -9.16 -2.09
C GLN A 35 -3.93 -9.11 -2.63
N SER A 36 -3.06 -9.92 -2.04
CA SER A 36 -1.66 -10.09 -2.44
C SER A 36 -1.28 -11.54 -2.17
N ASP A 37 -0.54 -12.15 -3.08
CA ASP A 37 0.06 -13.48 -2.92
C ASP A 37 1.39 -13.42 -2.14
N SER A 38 1.92 -12.21 -1.96
CA SER A 38 3.16 -11.93 -1.25
C SER A 38 2.91 -11.82 0.26
N VAL A 39 3.17 -12.92 0.98
CA VAL A 39 3.13 -12.96 2.46
C VAL A 39 3.95 -11.83 3.09
N LYS A 40 5.06 -11.44 2.44
CA LYS A 40 5.89 -10.33 2.89
C LYS A 40 5.17 -8.99 2.80
N VAL A 41 4.46 -8.72 1.71
CA VAL A 41 3.69 -7.48 1.53
C VAL A 41 2.50 -7.44 2.48
N ILE A 42 1.79 -8.57 2.65
CA ILE A 42 0.72 -8.71 3.64
C ILE A 42 1.24 -8.35 5.04
N LYS A 43 2.34 -8.96 5.48
CA LYS A 43 2.94 -8.65 6.78
C LYS A 43 3.37 -7.19 6.89
N ILE A 44 3.98 -6.62 5.85
CA ILE A 44 4.36 -5.20 5.86
C ILE A 44 3.15 -4.30 6.06
N ILE A 45 2.00 -4.59 5.42
CA ILE A 45 0.77 -3.79 5.56
C ILE A 45 0.05 -4.06 6.89
N GLN A 46 0.18 -5.26 7.47
CA GLN A 46 -0.45 -5.60 8.75
C GLN A 46 0.38 -5.11 9.95
N ASP A 47 1.70 -5.23 9.89
CA ASP A 47 2.63 -4.98 11.00
C ASP A 47 3.03 -3.51 11.15
N SER A 48 2.81 -2.65 10.14
CA SER A 48 3.20 -1.25 10.28
C SER A 48 2.26 -0.49 11.20
N SER A 49 2.74 -0.27 12.42
CA SER A 49 2.29 0.88 13.21
C SER A 49 2.52 2.16 12.38
N LEU A 50 1.54 3.07 12.39
CA LEU A 50 1.53 4.30 11.57
C LEU A 50 2.83 5.12 11.65
N THR A 51 3.58 4.97 12.74
CA THR A 51 4.74 5.78 13.10
C THR A 51 6.10 5.11 12.86
N SER A 52 6.18 3.79 12.62
CA SER A 52 7.48 3.07 12.58
C SER A 52 7.91 2.55 11.21
N SER A 53 7.11 2.71 10.15
CA SER A 53 7.47 2.17 8.83
C SER A 53 8.47 3.06 8.09
N ASN A 54 9.65 2.50 7.79
CA ASN A 54 10.68 3.13 6.97
C ASN A 54 10.26 3.30 5.49
N SER A 55 9.17 2.65 5.06
CA SER A 55 8.68 2.72 3.68
C SER A 55 7.64 3.84 3.53
N VAL A 56 7.91 4.77 2.61
CA VAL A 56 6.96 5.84 2.25
C VAL A 56 5.64 5.26 1.71
N PHE A 57 5.72 4.19 0.91
CA PHE A 57 4.53 3.52 0.37
C PHE A 57 3.66 2.92 1.46
N THR A 58 4.28 2.26 2.43
CA THR A 58 3.56 1.63 3.54
C THR A 58 2.84 2.67 4.41
N ARG A 59 3.49 3.81 4.72
CA ARG A 59 2.82 4.90 5.45
C ARG A 59 1.62 5.47 4.71
N HIS A 60 1.73 5.65 3.38
CA HIS A 60 0.60 6.15 2.58
C HIS A 60 -0.54 5.14 2.49
N ILE A 61 -0.24 3.86 2.28
CA ILE A 61 -1.25 2.78 2.28
C ILE A 61 -2.02 2.78 3.60
N HIS A 62 -1.33 2.92 4.74
CA HIS A 62 -2.00 3.03 6.04
C HIS A 62 -2.88 4.26 6.17
N HIS A 63 -2.39 5.44 5.78
CA HIS A 63 -3.18 6.67 5.83
C HIS A 63 -4.47 6.54 5.02
N LEU A 64 -4.39 5.95 3.82
CA LEU A 64 -5.56 5.70 2.98
C LEU A 64 -6.51 4.66 3.57
N SER A 65 -5.96 3.63 4.24
CA SER A 65 -6.76 2.56 4.85
C SER A 65 -7.43 2.96 6.17
N VAL A 66 -6.91 3.97 6.87
CA VAL A 66 -7.50 4.50 8.12
C VAL A 66 -8.57 5.56 7.81
N ASN A 67 -8.34 6.41 6.81
CA ASN A 67 -9.28 7.47 6.45
C ASN A 67 -10.54 6.97 5.72
N SER A 68 -10.58 5.71 5.27
CA SER A 68 -11.79 5.12 4.67
C SER A 68 -12.82 4.64 5.70
N ARG A 69 -12.63 4.89 7.00
CA ARG A 69 -13.54 4.47 8.09
C ARG A 69 -14.51 5.55 8.58
N TYR A 70 -14.62 6.69 7.89
CA TYR A 70 -15.56 7.77 8.24
C TYR A 70 -16.46 8.12 7.06
#